data_AF-A0A7S1G4D1-F1
#
_entry.id   AF-A0A7S1G4D1-F1
#
_cell.length_a   1.000
_cell.length_b   1.000
_cell.length_c   1.000
_cell.angle_alpha   90.00
_cell.angle_beta   90.00
_cell.angle_gamma   90.00
#
_symmetry.space_group_name_H-M   'P 1'
#
loop_
_entity.id
_entity.type
_entity.pdbx_description
1 polymer ?
#
loop_
_entity_poly.entity_id
_entity_poly.type
_entity_poly.pdbx_seq_one_letter_code
_entity_poly.pdbx_strand_id
1 'polypeptide(L)'
;MADEAKVKRNRFLLRTKEKEDLNQYWYSAKSIAAMAAEVVATGGKACFISTPSIYFSLTKEQREGNYVFDLDTQWEKDPGFVRYDFNEPENFPEELRHAFDMIVVDPPFITREVWEKYATTMRLLAKERSGEVDTGAGGEEEKKDEPPCRFLVSTIAENAEMMEELLGVKPQAFKPSIPNLVYQYNLYANYESEGLSVPNPEIPE
;
A
#
# COMPACT_ATOMS: atom_id res chain seq x y z
N MET A 1 -11.30 -6.78 -24.25
CA MET A 1 -10.36 -6.55 -25.37
C MET A 1 -9.57 -5.23 -25.28
N ALA A 2 -10.19 -4.04 -25.28
CA ALA A 2 -9.42 -2.78 -25.17
C ALA A 2 -8.77 -2.57 -23.78
N ASP A 3 -9.37 -3.14 -22.74
CA ASP A 3 -8.89 -3.04 -21.35
C ASP A 3 -7.74 -4.02 -21.05
N GLU A 4 -7.84 -5.27 -21.54
CA GLU A 4 -6.79 -6.29 -21.40
C GLU A 4 -5.46 -5.89 -22.08
N ALA A 5 -5.53 -5.12 -23.17
CA ALA A 5 -4.33 -4.65 -23.86
C ALA A 5 -3.58 -3.55 -23.08
N LYS A 6 -4.27 -2.77 -22.24
CA LYS A 6 -3.65 -1.78 -21.35
C LYS A 6 -2.98 -2.43 -20.14
N VAL A 7 -3.58 -3.48 -19.58
CA VAL A 7 -2.99 -4.28 -18.49
C VAL A 7 -1.64 -4.89 -18.92
N LYS A 8 -1.44 -5.22 -20.20
CA LYS A 8 -0.17 -5.78 -20.70
C LYS A 8 1.01 -4.79 -20.78
N ARG A 9 0.83 -3.48 -20.64
CA ARG A 9 1.92 -2.48 -20.77
C ARG A 9 2.00 -1.56 -19.56
N ASN A 10 2.24 -2.14 -18.38
CA ASN A 10 2.64 -1.34 -17.23
C ASN A 10 4.02 -0.68 -17.51
N ARG A 11 4.04 0.65 -17.61
CA ARG A 11 5.25 1.42 -17.99
C ARG A 11 6.36 1.31 -16.93
N PHE A 12 6.01 1.15 -15.66
CA PHE A 12 6.97 0.95 -14.59
C PHE A 12 7.72 -0.36 -14.80
N LEU A 13 7.00 -1.47 -14.98
CA LEU A 13 7.60 -2.79 -15.20
C LEU A 13 8.53 -2.84 -16.43
N LEU A 14 8.24 -2.05 -17.46
CA LEU A 14 9.06 -1.99 -18.68
C LEU A 14 10.37 -1.22 -18.51
N ARG A 15 10.46 -0.33 -17.51
CA ARG A 15 11.55 0.64 -17.37
C ARG A 15 12.35 0.47 -16.09
N THR A 16 11.75 -0.12 -15.07
CA THR A 16 12.34 -0.32 -13.75
C THR A 16 12.72 -1.78 -13.61
N LYS A 17 14.01 -2.04 -13.39
CA LYS A 17 14.50 -3.38 -13.08
C LYS A 17 14.43 -3.63 -11.58
N GLU A 18 14.19 -4.88 -11.21
CA GLU A 18 14.37 -5.38 -9.84
C GLU A 18 15.83 -5.22 -9.41
N LYS A 19 16.04 -4.97 -8.11
CA LYS A 19 17.33 -4.86 -7.46
C LYS A 19 17.40 -5.84 -6.30
N GLU A 20 18.19 -6.90 -6.49
CA GLU A 20 18.33 -7.99 -5.51
C GLU A 20 18.88 -7.49 -4.16
N ASP A 21 19.80 -6.51 -4.19
CA ASP A 21 20.40 -5.88 -3.00
C ASP A 21 19.41 -5.09 -2.15
N LEU A 22 18.29 -4.66 -2.75
CA LEU A 22 17.18 -3.99 -2.06
C LEU A 22 15.99 -4.92 -1.81
N ASN A 23 16.12 -6.20 -2.16
CA ASN A 23 15.06 -7.21 -2.14
C ASN A 23 13.77 -6.78 -2.87
N GLN A 24 13.91 -6.11 -4.02
CA GLN A 24 12.79 -5.65 -4.83
C GLN A 24 12.27 -6.77 -5.75
N TYR A 25 10.99 -7.08 -5.65
CA TYR A 25 10.27 -7.95 -6.60
C TYR A 25 9.01 -7.25 -7.07
N TRP A 26 8.72 -7.31 -8.37
CA TRP A 26 7.57 -6.61 -8.91
C TRP A 26 6.35 -7.51 -9.03
N TYR A 27 5.22 -6.99 -8.55
CA TYR A 27 3.90 -7.49 -8.87
C TYR A 27 3.64 -7.57 -10.38
N SER A 28 2.80 -8.51 -10.79
CA SER A 28 2.24 -8.53 -12.13
C SER A 28 1.50 -7.21 -12.42
N ALA A 29 1.42 -6.85 -13.70
CA ALA A 29 0.71 -5.64 -14.10
C ALA A 29 -0.77 -5.63 -13.66
N LYS A 30 -1.41 -6.80 -13.60
CA LYS A 30 -2.78 -6.95 -13.15
C LYS A 30 -2.92 -6.79 -11.64
N SER A 31 -2.00 -7.33 -10.86
CA SER A 31 -1.98 -7.14 -9.40
C SER A 31 -1.73 -5.67 -9.05
N ILE A 32 -0.80 -5.00 -9.74
CA ILE A 32 -0.58 -3.56 -9.60
C ILE A 32 -1.86 -2.78 -9.91
N ALA A 33 -2.54 -3.11 -11.01
CA ALA A 33 -3.77 -2.42 -11.41
C ALA A 33 -4.90 -2.60 -10.38
N ALA A 34 -5.04 -3.79 -9.79
CA ALA A 34 -6.01 -4.05 -8.72
C ALA A 34 -5.71 -3.20 -7.47
N MET A 35 -4.47 -3.22 -6.99
CA MET A 35 -4.09 -2.42 -5.81
C MET A 35 -4.17 -0.91 -6.06
N ALA A 36 -3.84 -0.44 -7.26
CA ALA A 36 -4.00 0.95 -7.64
C ALA A 36 -5.49 1.37 -7.69
N ALA A 37 -6.38 0.47 -8.09
CA ALA A 37 -7.83 0.72 -8.06
C ALA A 37 -8.34 0.93 -6.63
N GLU A 38 -7.84 0.19 -5.65
CA GLU A 38 -8.19 0.38 -4.23
C GLU A 38 -7.78 1.77 -3.71
N VAL A 39 -6.60 2.25 -4.12
CA VAL A 39 -6.14 3.62 -3.78
C VAL A 39 -7.07 4.67 -4.39
N VAL A 40 -7.41 4.53 -5.67
CA VAL A 40 -8.29 5.47 -6.36
C VAL A 40 -9.70 5.44 -5.77
N ALA A 41 -10.21 4.26 -5.39
CA ALA A 41 -11.53 4.09 -4.81
C ALA A 41 -11.62 4.63 -3.37
N THR A 42 -10.53 4.55 -2.60
CA THR A 42 -10.46 5.15 -1.26
C THR A 42 -10.52 6.68 -1.34
N GLY A 43 -9.85 7.26 -2.35
CA GLY A 43 -9.72 8.71 -2.45
C GLY A 43 -8.85 9.28 -1.32
N GLY A 44 -8.77 10.61 -1.23
CA GLY A 44 -7.91 11.27 -0.24
C GLY A 44 -6.41 11.06 -0.50
N LYS A 45 -5.61 11.18 0.56
CA LYS A 45 -4.15 11.03 0.51
C LYS A 45 -3.72 9.60 0.81
N ALA A 46 -2.86 9.04 -0.02
CA ALA A 46 -2.27 7.73 0.14
C ALA A 46 -0.74 7.78 0.30
N CYS A 47 -0.22 6.92 1.17
CA CYS A 47 1.21 6.68 1.33
C CYS A 47 1.57 5.27 0.82
N PHE A 48 2.61 5.19 0.00
CA PHE A 48 3.13 3.96 -0.59
C PHE A 48 4.49 3.67 0.02
N ILE A 49 4.57 2.72 0.96
CA ILE A 49 5.82 2.38 1.64
C ILE A 49 6.38 1.11 1.01
N SER A 50 7.55 1.25 0.35
CA SER A 50 8.21 0.18 -0.41
C SER A 50 7.36 -0.42 -1.54
N THR A 51 6.39 0.35 -2.04
CA THR A 51 5.48 -0.05 -3.14
C THR A 51 5.52 0.90 -4.35
N PRO A 52 6.72 1.23 -4.88
CA PRO A 52 6.88 2.22 -5.95
C PRO A 52 6.17 1.81 -7.24
N SER A 53 6.06 0.51 -7.51
CA SER A 53 5.38 -0.02 -8.69
C SER A 53 3.91 0.37 -8.77
N ILE A 54 3.24 0.49 -7.62
CA ILE A 54 1.83 0.90 -7.51
C ILE A 54 1.74 2.42 -7.65
N TYR A 55 2.55 3.16 -6.90
CA TYR A 55 2.60 4.63 -6.97
C TYR A 55 2.79 5.11 -8.41
N PHE A 56 3.83 4.63 -9.11
CA PHE A 56 4.15 5.06 -10.48
C PHE A 56 3.20 4.51 -11.55
N SER A 57 2.23 3.68 -11.17
CA SER A 57 1.16 3.22 -12.07
C SER A 57 -0.10 4.09 -12.01
N LEU A 58 -0.19 4.99 -11.03
CA LEU A 58 -1.20 6.05 -10.99
C LEU A 58 -0.93 7.13 -12.05
N THR A 59 -1.98 7.86 -12.48
CA THR A 59 -1.79 9.04 -13.33
C THR A 59 -1.08 10.16 -12.59
N LYS A 60 -0.62 11.19 -13.30
CA LYS A 60 0.06 12.32 -12.66
C LYS A 60 -0.86 13.05 -11.67
N GLU A 61 -2.13 13.20 -12.04
CA GLU A 61 -3.17 13.84 -11.25
C GLU A 61 -3.51 12.99 -10.01
N GLN A 62 -3.59 11.66 -10.17
CA GLN A 62 -3.81 10.74 -9.05
C GLN A 62 -2.64 10.67 -8.07
N ARG A 63 -1.43 11.08 -8.48
CA ARG A 63 -0.26 11.14 -7.59
C ARG A 63 -0.17 12.46 -6.82
N GLU A 64 -0.94 13.47 -7.19
CA GLU A 64 -0.89 14.76 -6.52
C GLU A 64 -1.36 14.63 -5.07
N GLY A 65 -0.49 14.98 -4.11
CA GLY A 65 -0.75 14.81 -2.68
C GLY A 65 -0.50 13.41 -2.12
N ASN A 66 -0.11 12.45 -2.97
CA ASN A 66 0.29 11.10 -2.57
C ASN A 66 1.82 10.98 -2.50
N TYR A 67 2.30 10.12 -1.60
CA TYR A 67 3.73 10.01 -1.31
C TYR A 67 4.22 8.56 -1.46
N VAL A 68 5.46 8.41 -1.94
CA VAL A 68 6.17 7.14 -2.04
C VAL A 68 7.41 7.16 -1.17
N PHE A 69 7.44 6.24 -0.21
CA PHE A 69 8.50 6.07 0.76
C PHE A 69 9.34 4.87 0.31
N ASP A 70 10.58 5.09 -0.09
CA ASP A 70 11.45 4.02 -0.58
C ASP A 70 12.93 4.31 -0.25
N LEU A 71 13.72 3.25 -0.12
CA LEU A 71 15.17 3.37 0.10
C LEU A 71 15.91 3.67 -1.21
N ASP A 72 15.37 3.21 -2.34
CA ASP A 72 15.94 3.38 -3.67
C ASP A 72 15.77 4.82 -4.17
N THR A 73 16.87 5.56 -4.23
CA THR A 73 16.86 6.98 -4.60
C THR A 73 16.73 7.23 -6.10
N GLN A 74 16.51 6.21 -6.94
CA GLN A 74 16.28 6.44 -8.38
C GLN A 74 15.07 7.32 -8.68
N TRP A 75 14.15 7.46 -7.72
CA TRP A 75 12.95 8.30 -7.80
C TRP A 75 13.05 9.62 -7.01
N GLU A 76 14.21 9.99 -6.50
CA GLU A 76 14.41 11.19 -5.64
C GLU A 76 13.96 12.52 -6.27
N LYS A 77 13.79 12.56 -7.59
CA LYS A 77 13.33 13.74 -8.33
C LYS A 77 11.81 13.85 -8.42
N ASP A 78 11.08 12.81 -8.02
CA ASP A 78 9.62 12.86 -7.96
C ASP A 78 9.19 13.67 -6.72
N PRO A 79 8.27 14.64 -6.86
CA PRO A 79 7.87 15.49 -5.75
C PRO A 79 7.17 14.75 -4.60
N GLY A 80 6.63 13.55 -4.84
CA GLY A 80 6.05 12.70 -3.79
C GLY A 80 7.05 11.74 -3.15
N PHE A 81 8.30 11.72 -3.59
CA PHE A 81 9.30 10.81 -3.04
C PHE A 81 9.79 11.24 -1.66
N VAL A 82 9.86 10.29 -0.73
CA VAL A 82 10.50 10.41 0.57
C VAL A 82 11.50 9.27 0.71
N ARG A 83 12.78 9.60 0.94
CA ARG A 83 13.77 8.56 1.26
C ARG A 83 13.39 7.93 2.60
N TYR A 84 13.21 6.62 2.63
CA TYR A 84 12.79 5.88 3.81
C TYR A 84 13.72 4.70 4.10
N ASP A 85 14.15 4.59 5.36
CA ASP A 85 14.88 3.43 5.89
C ASP A 85 14.07 2.88 7.07
N PHE A 86 13.63 1.62 6.98
CA PHE A 86 12.82 1.00 8.02
C PHE A 86 13.56 0.87 9.37
N ASN A 87 14.90 0.99 9.39
CA ASN A 87 15.67 1.03 10.62
C ASN A 87 15.52 2.35 11.39
N GLU A 88 14.97 3.38 10.73
CA GLU A 88 14.65 4.68 11.31
C GLU A 88 13.15 4.97 11.11
N PRO A 89 12.25 4.19 11.73
CA PRO A 89 10.81 4.17 11.39
C PRO A 89 10.06 5.49 11.65
N GLU A 90 10.67 6.42 12.38
CA GLU A 90 10.13 7.74 12.70
C GLU A 90 10.81 8.88 11.89
N ASN A 91 11.81 8.56 11.06
CA ASN A 91 12.58 9.53 10.29
C ASN A 91 11.89 9.83 8.95
N PHE A 92 10.87 10.68 9.01
CA PHE A 92 10.17 11.21 7.85
C PHE A 92 9.69 12.65 8.13
N PRO A 93 9.31 13.44 7.10
CA PRO A 93 8.86 14.82 7.31
C PRO A 93 7.67 14.93 8.26
N GLU A 94 7.77 15.80 9.26
CA GLU A 94 6.79 15.95 10.35
C GLU A 94 5.38 16.30 9.84
N GLU A 95 5.30 17.06 8.74
CA GLU A 95 4.05 17.43 8.08
C GLU A 95 3.25 16.25 7.50
N LEU A 96 3.86 15.07 7.44
CA LEU A 96 3.23 13.83 6.97
C LEU A 96 2.64 12.99 8.11
N ARG A 97 2.82 13.39 9.38
CA ARG A 97 2.16 12.72 10.50
C ARG A 97 0.65 12.84 10.39
N HIS A 98 -0.04 11.73 10.63
CA HIS A 98 -1.50 11.63 10.59
C HIS A 98 -2.15 12.23 9.32
N ALA A 99 -1.46 12.13 8.18
CA ALA A 99 -1.86 12.81 6.95
C ALA A 99 -2.62 11.92 5.96
N PHE A 100 -2.61 10.59 6.15
CA PHE A 100 -3.03 9.64 5.12
C PHE A 100 -4.35 8.93 5.43
N ASP A 101 -5.20 8.87 4.41
CA ASP A 101 -6.45 8.10 4.38
C ASP A 101 -6.19 6.62 4.01
N MET A 102 -5.09 6.35 3.29
CA MET A 102 -4.67 4.99 2.95
C MET A 102 -3.15 4.81 3.04
N ILE A 103 -2.71 3.63 3.47
CA ILE A 103 -1.30 3.24 3.45
C ILE A 103 -1.16 1.87 2.77
N VAL A 104 -0.28 1.80 1.77
CA VAL A 104 0.02 0.59 1.00
C VAL A 104 1.46 0.15 1.27
N VAL A 105 1.67 -1.07 1.76
CA VAL A 105 2.98 -1.51 2.27
C VAL A 105 3.38 -2.89 1.76
N ASP A 106 4.65 -2.99 1.33
CA ASP A 106 5.31 -4.26 0.98
C ASP A 106 6.79 -4.21 1.40
N PRO A 107 7.16 -4.68 2.60
CA PRO A 107 8.50 -4.50 3.13
C PRO A 107 9.54 -5.39 2.42
N PRO A 108 10.83 -4.99 2.37
CA PRO A 108 11.88 -5.82 1.80
C PRO A 108 12.12 -7.09 2.61
N PHE A 109 11.69 -7.16 3.87
CA PHE A 109 11.73 -8.38 4.65
C PHE A 109 10.44 -8.53 5.43
N ILE A 110 9.93 -9.76 5.50
CA ILE A 110 8.62 -10.07 6.09
C ILE A 110 8.75 -10.72 7.48
N THR A 111 9.85 -10.48 8.18
CA THR A 111 10.04 -10.94 9.57
C THR A 111 9.25 -10.06 10.54
N ARG A 112 8.94 -10.57 11.74
CA ARG A 112 8.25 -9.80 12.79
C ARG A 112 8.95 -8.49 13.12
N GLU A 113 10.27 -8.52 13.31
CA GLU A 113 11.05 -7.32 13.65
C GLU A 113 10.88 -6.21 12.60
N VAL A 114 10.87 -6.55 11.32
CA VAL A 114 10.69 -5.57 10.25
C VAL A 114 9.24 -5.09 10.21
N TRP A 115 8.27 -5.99 10.38
CA TRP A 115 6.86 -5.61 10.47
C TRP A 115 6.53 -4.69 11.65
N GLU A 116 7.17 -4.87 12.81
CA GLU A 116 7.02 -3.96 13.96
C GLU A 116 7.53 -2.54 13.67
N LYS A 117 8.63 -2.42 12.90
CA LYS A 117 9.17 -1.14 12.44
C LYS A 117 8.22 -0.47 11.44
N TYR A 118 7.72 -1.21 10.44
CA TYR A 118 6.72 -0.71 9.50
C TYR A 118 5.42 -0.32 10.20
N ALA A 119 4.94 -1.12 11.16
CA ALA A 119 3.73 -0.79 11.92
C ALA A 119 3.88 0.51 12.73
N THR A 120 5.08 0.77 13.28
CA THR A 120 5.41 2.07 13.91
C THR A 120 5.26 3.20 12.91
N THR A 121 5.90 3.11 11.74
CA THR A 121 5.76 4.14 10.68
C THR A 121 4.30 4.33 10.26
N MET A 122 3.57 3.23 9.99
CA MET A 122 2.18 3.28 9.54
C MET A 122 1.27 4.00 10.54
N ARG A 123 1.39 3.71 11.84
CA ARG A 123 0.56 4.35 12.88
C ARG A 123 0.80 5.86 12.97
N LEU A 124 2.05 6.30 12.80
CA LEU A 124 2.39 7.72 12.85
C LEU A 124 1.95 8.49 11.60
N LEU A 125 1.80 7.81 10.47
CA LEU A 125 1.34 8.40 9.21
C LEU A 125 -0.19 8.36 9.06
N ALA A 126 -0.84 7.35 9.64
CA ALA A 126 -2.28 7.12 9.52
C ALA A 126 -3.07 8.26 10.17
N LYS A 127 -4.06 8.79 9.43
CA LYS A 127 -5.06 9.69 10.02
C LYS A 127 -5.74 9.01 11.20
N GLU A 128 -5.86 9.77 12.27
CA GLU A 128 -6.70 9.39 13.40
C GLU A 128 -8.11 9.90 13.18
N ARG A 129 -9.10 9.23 13.77
CA ARG A 129 -10.45 9.80 13.80
C ARG A 129 -10.35 11.11 14.56
N SER A 130 -10.71 12.23 13.93
CA SER A 130 -10.79 13.52 14.62
C SER A 130 -11.71 13.32 15.82
N GLY A 131 -11.13 13.40 17.03
CA GLY A 131 -11.87 13.17 18.26
C GLY A 131 -13.11 14.05 18.31
N GLU A 132 -14.18 13.52 18.91
CA GLU A 132 -15.35 14.25 19.37
C GLU A 132 -14.95 15.60 19.99
N VAL A 133 -14.96 16.65 19.20
CA VAL A 133 -15.21 18.00 19.69
C VAL A 133 -16.66 18.24 19.33
N ASP A 134 -17.52 18.19 20.35
CA ASP A 134 -18.88 18.71 20.29
C ASP A 134 -18.83 20.19 19.89
N THR A 135 -18.77 20.42 18.58
CA THR A 135 -19.03 21.69 17.95
C THR A 135 -20.07 21.39 16.90
N GLY A 136 -21.33 21.46 17.32
CA GLY A 136 -22.49 21.34 16.44
C GLY A 136 -22.35 22.26 15.23
N ALA A 137 -21.89 21.71 14.11
CA ALA A 137 -21.99 22.26 12.78
C ALA A 137 -21.73 21.11 11.80
N GLY A 138 -22.72 20.86 10.93
CA GLY A 138 -22.81 19.66 10.09
C GLY A 138 -21.54 19.30 9.33
N GLY A 139 -21.07 18.08 9.55
CA GLY A 139 -20.18 17.34 8.67
C GLY A 139 -20.92 16.11 8.16
N GLU A 140 -20.54 15.65 6.96
CA GLU A 140 -21.06 14.45 6.31
C GLU A 140 -21.11 13.26 7.27
N GLU A 141 -22.13 12.41 7.17
CA GLU A 141 -22.29 11.24 8.03
C GLU A 141 -21.08 10.30 7.85
N GLU A 142 -20.07 10.43 8.71
CA GLU A 142 -18.98 9.46 8.80
C GLU A 142 -19.59 8.09 9.11
N LYS A 143 -19.35 7.11 8.22
CA LYS A 143 -19.69 5.71 8.50
C LYS A 143 -18.94 5.30 9.76
N LYS A 144 -19.67 5.25 10.89
CA LYS A 144 -19.10 4.98 12.22
C LYS A 144 -18.23 3.71 12.27
N ASP A 145 -18.46 2.77 11.37
CA ASP A 145 -17.82 1.46 11.32
C ASP A 145 -16.58 1.37 10.40
N GLU A 146 -16.27 2.38 9.56
CA GLU A 146 -15.05 2.36 8.74
C GLU A 146 -13.83 2.92 9.51
N PRO A 147 -12.63 2.32 9.33
CA PRO A 147 -11.42 2.84 9.98
C PRO A 147 -11.05 4.21 9.40
N PRO A 148 -10.48 5.13 10.21
CA PRO A 148 -10.08 6.46 9.74
C PRO A 148 -8.94 6.42 8.71
N CYS A 149 -8.17 5.33 8.70
CA CYS A 149 -7.14 5.07 7.71
C CYS A 149 -7.21 3.60 7.27
N ARG A 150 -7.20 3.38 5.95
CA ARG A 150 -7.21 2.07 5.32
C ARG A 150 -5.79 1.54 5.14
N PHE A 151 -5.54 0.31 5.54
CA PHE A 151 -4.27 -0.37 5.33
C PHE A 151 -4.42 -1.45 4.29
N LEU A 152 -3.51 -1.47 3.31
CA LEU A 152 -3.38 -2.55 2.34
C LEU A 152 -1.93 -3.05 2.38
N VAL A 153 -1.72 -4.25 2.88
CA VAL A 153 -0.38 -4.79 3.08
C VAL A 153 -0.21 -6.14 2.42
N SER A 154 1.02 -6.49 2.05
CA SER A 154 1.37 -7.74 1.39
C SER A 154 2.40 -8.52 2.20
N THR A 155 2.14 -9.80 2.41
CA THR A 155 3.06 -10.74 3.08
C THR A 155 2.61 -12.18 2.80
N ILE A 156 3.31 -13.18 3.32
CA ILE A 156 2.92 -14.59 3.24
C ILE A 156 1.77 -14.95 4.22
N ALA A 157 1.09 -16.06 3.93
CA ALA A 157 -0.06 -16.56 4.69
C ALA A 157 0.24 -16.79 6.18
N GLU A 158 1.45 -17.27 6.48
CA GLU A 158 1.97 -17.60 7.81
C GLU A 158 2.02 -16.38 8.75
N ASN A 159 2.06 -15.16 8.18
CA ASN A 159 2.07 -13.93 8.94
C ASN A 159 0.66 -13.43 9.32
N ALA A 160 -0.41 -14.17 8.99
CA ALA A 160 -1.79 -13.70 9.20
C ALA A 160 -2.09 -13.28 10.64
N GLU A 161 -1.77 -14.13 11.63
CA GLU A 161 -2.01 -13.81 13.05
C GLU A 161 -1.21 -12.59 13.50
N MET A 162 0.04 -12.47 13.05
CA MET A 162 0.89 -11.31 13.33
C MET A 162 0.35 -10.02 12.70
N MET A 163 -0.19 -10.09 11.48
CA MET A 163 -0.76 -8.92 10.80
C MET A 163 -2.06 -8.45 11.47
N GLU A 164 -2.91 -9.37 11.92
CA GLU A 164 -4.09 -9.03 12.71
C GLU A 164 -3.70 -8.40 14.06
N GLU A 165 -2.70 -8.96 14.75
CA GLU A 165 -2.16 -8.42 16.01
C GLU A 165 -1.58 -7.00 15.84
N LEU A 166 -0.74 -6.78 14.83
CA LEU A 166 -0.02 -5.51 14.68
C LEU A 166 -0.89 -4.41 14.08
N LEU A 167 -1.75 -4.73 13.11
CA LEU A 167 -2.39 -3.74 12.24
C LEU A 167 -3.91 -3.91 12.14
N GLY A 168 -4.49 -4.97 12.72
CA GLY A 168 -5.92 -5.26 12.60
C GLY A 168 -6.36 -5.59 11.16
N VAL A 169 -5.43 -6.00 10.29
CA VAL A 169 -5.72 -6.36 8.90
C VAL A 169 -6.04 -7.85 8.77
N LYS A 170 -6.92 -8.19 7.82
CA LYS A 170 -7.38 -9.56 7.56
C LYS A 170 -7.03 -9.99 6.14
N PRO A 171 -6.75 -11.28 5.90
CA PRO A 171 -6.39 -11.79 4.57
C PRO A 171 -7.54 -11.57 3.58
N GLN A 172 -7.17 -11.27 2.33
CA GLN A 172 -8.10 -11.04 1.23
C GLN A 172 -8.15 -12.25 0.29
N ALA A 173 -9.27 -12.40 -0.44
CA ALA A 173 -9.39 -13.47 -1.43
C ALA A 173 -8.50 -13.22 -2.65
N PHE A 174 -8.33 -11.96 -3.04
CA PHE A 174 -7.37 -11.55 -4.05
C PHE A 174 -5.93 -11.73 -3.53
N LYS A 175 -5.19 -12.64 -4.16
CA LYS A 175 -3.76 -12.83 -3.91
C LYS A 175 -2.95 -12.18 -5.04
N PRO A 176 -1.91 -11.39 -4.75
CA PRO A 176 -1.12 -10.74 -5.77
C PRO A 176 -0.18 -11.75 -6.44
N SER A 177 0.04 -11.60 -7.73
CA SER A 177 1.03 -12.37 -8.48
C SER A 177 2.36 -11.63 -8.48
N ILE A 178 3.44 -12.32 -8.10
CA ILE A 178 4.83 -11.82 -8.17
C ILE A 178 5.60 -12.83 -9.02
N PRO A 179 5.77 -12.59 -10.34
CA PRO A 179 6.20 -13.64 -11.28
C PRO A 179 7.57 -14.26 -10.97
N ASN A 180 8.47 -13.51 -10.34
CA ASN A 180 9.84 -13.94 -10.07
C ASN A 180 10.04 -14.51 -8.65
N LEU A 181 8.96 -14.64 -7.87
CA LEU A 181 9.02 -15.14 -6.50
C LEU A 181 8.42 -16.54 -6.40
N VAL A 182 9.10 -17.43 -5.66
CA VAL A 182 8.69 -18.84 -5.53
C VAL A 182 7.58 -19.06 -4.50
N TYR A 183 7.37 -18.09 -3.60
CA TYR A 183 6.34 -18.15 -2.56
C TYR A 183 5.14 -17.29 -2.94
N GLN A 184 3.95 -17.73 -2.55
CA GLN A 184 2.72 -16.99 -2.77
C GLN A 184 2.52 -15.95 -1.67
N TYR A 185 2.40 -14.69 -2.04
CA TYR A 185 1.98 -13.63 -1.12
C TYR A 185 0.45 -13.57 -1.04
N ASN A 186 -0.06 -12.98 0.03
CA ASN A 186 -1.45 -12.63 0.24
C ASN A 186 -1.55 -11.12 0.45
N LEU A 187 -2.68 -10.53 0.08
CA LEU A 187 -3.04 -9.18 0.53
C LEU A 187 -3.80 -9.26 1.84
N TYR A 188 -3.60 -8.26 2.69
CA TYR A 188 -4.33 -8.08 3.93
C TYR A 188 -4.85 -6.64 4.00
N ALA A 189 -6.08 -6.48 4.49
CA ALA A 189 -6.72 -5.17 4.63
C ALA A 189 -7.54 -5.04 5.91
N ASN A 190 -7.69 -3.82 6.43
CA ASN A 190 -8.56 -3.49 7.58
C ASN A 190 -9.92 -2.91 7.15
N TYR A 191 -10.27 -3.04 5.87
CA TYR A 191 -11.49 -2.54 5.26
C TYR A 191 -12.08 -3.58 4.30
N GLU A 192 -13.36 -3.45 4.01
CA GLU A 192 -14.05 -4.31 3.04
C GLU A 192 -13.84 -3.76 1.61
N SER A 193 -13.59 -4.67 0.66
CA SER A 193 -13.42 -4.32 -0.75
C SER A 193 -14.00 -5.38 -1.65
N GLU A 194 -14.90 -4.97 -2.56
CA GLU A 194 -15.41 -5.85 -3.61
C GLU A 194 -14.29 -6.34 -4.53
N GLY A 195 -13.32 -5.47 -4.85
CA GLY A 195 -12.19 -5.81 -5.72
C GLY A 195 -11.26 -6.87 -5.11
N LEU A 196 -11.01 -6.78 -3.80
CA LEU A 196 -10.17 -7.73 -3.07
C LEU A 196 -10.91 -9.00 -2.63
N SER A 197 -12.23 -9.01 -2.71
CA SER A 197 -13.08 -10.18 -2.38
C SER A 197 -13.11 -11.26 -3.47
N VAL A 198 -12.55 -10.98 -4.65
CA VAL A 198 -12.52 -11.90 -5.79
C VAL A 198 -11.10 -12.47 -5.98
N PRO A 199 -10.94 -13.81 -6.12
CA PRO A 199 -9.63 -14.41 -6.40
C PRO A 199 -8.97 -13.83 -7.65
N ASN A 200 -7.66 -13.59 -7.58
CA ASN A 200 -6.89 -13.20 -8.74
C ASN A 200 -6.72 -14.41 -9.69
N PRO A 201 -7.21 -14.37 -10.93
CA PRO A 201 -7.10 -15.50 -11.85
C PRO A 201 -5.67 -15.76 -12.36
N GLU A 202 -4.68 -14.92 -12.00
CA GLU A 202 -3.26 -15.23 -12.21
C GLU A 202 -2.72 -16.26 -11.21
N ILE A 203 -3.43 -16.49 -10.11
CA ILE A 203 -3.03 -17.42 -9.07
C ILE A 203 -3.81 -18.73 -9.26
N PRO A 204 -3.13 -19.87 -9.45
CA PRO A 204 -3.77 -21.18 -9.50
C PRO A 204 -4.52 -21.49 -8.19
N GLU A 205 -5.62 -22.24 -8.30
CA GLU A 205 -6.33 -22.81 -7.14
C GLU A 205 -5.49 -23.84 -6.37
#